data_AF-A0A841AFU8-F1
#
_entry.id   AF-A0A841AFU8-F1
#
_cell.length_a   1.000
_cell.length_b   1.000
_cell.length_c   1.000
_cell.angle_alpha   90.00
_cell.angle_beta   90.00
_cell.angle_gamma   90.00
#
_symmetry.space_group_name_H-M   'P 1'
#
loop_
_entity.id
_entity.type
_entity.pdbx_description
1 polymer ?
#
loop_
_entity_poly.entity_id
_entity_poly.type
_entity_poly.pdbx_seq_one_letter_code
_entity_poly.pdbx_strand_id
1 'polypeptide(L)'
;MDTTTARRGGTLLAVLVGLLLLALGGAPVAHACSCVGYDFDEAVEEADLIADVRVQHELEAEDGYVTYYAVVDRVWKGEHARTIRLGTHEQTTACGLGRIPPDSRLRLWAYGGDGSYSTNWCALPQKPPSDVRAALTEKLGEPTDLTDIPLPVEPERVPRPPSWPLYAVGVVLVARVSMQAVRAAAVGVGLALHRRSRG
;
A
#
# COMPACT_ATOMS: atom_id res chain seq x y z
N MET A 1 -38.91 -32.93 -31.71
CA MET A 1 -38.32 -33.14 -30.36
C MET A 1 -36.83 -32.96 -30.52
N ASP A 2 -36.37 -31.74 -30.27
CA ASP A 2 -35.06 -31.26 -30.69
C ASP A 2 -34.00 -31.56 -29.61
N THR A 3 -33.13 -32.52 -29.92
CA THR A 3 -32.05 -33.01 -29.05
C THR A 3 -30.79 -32.13 -29.07
N THR A 4 -30.82 -31.00 -29.78
CA THR A 4 -29.66 -30.10 -29.99
C THR A 4 -29.38 -29.16 -28.81
N THR A 5 -30.31 -28.96 -27.88
CA THR A 5 -30.17 -27.99 -26.78
C THR A 5 -29.26 -28.50 -25.64
N ALA A 6 -29.17 -29.82 -25.44
CA ALA A 6 -28.40 -30.40 -24.34
C ALA A 6 -26.88 -30.33 -24.53
N ARG A 7 -26.38 -30.20 -25.77
CA ARG A 7 -24.93 -30.26 -26.07
C ARG A 7 -24.19 -28.93 -25.85
N ARG A 8 -24.90 -27.80 -25.81
CA ARG A 8 -24.31 -26.45 -25.66
C ARG A 8 -23.99 -26.06 -24.22
N GLY A 9 -24.64 -26.68 -23.23
CA GLY A 9 -24.39 -26.40 -21.81
C GLY A 9 -23.02 -26.90 -21.32
N GLY A 10 -22.57 -28.06 -21.82
CA GLY A 10 -21.33 -28.69 -21.38
C GLY A 10 -20.06 -27.92 -21.79
N THR A 11 -20.05 -27.32 -22.99
CA THR A 11 -18.88 -26.57 -23.48
C THR A 11 -18.66 -25.27 -22.73
N LEU A 12 -19.73 -24.56 -22.36
CA LEU A 12 -19.65 -23.31 -21.59
C LEU A 12 -19.13 -23.55 -20.17
N LEU A 13 -19.59 -24.61 -19.52
CA LEU A 13 -19.11 -25.00 -18.20
C LEU A 13 -17.62 -25.39 -18.23
N ALA A 14 -17.20 -26.15 -19.24
CA ALA A 14 -15.80 -26.55 -19.38
C ALA A 14 -14.86 -25.36 -19.60
N VAL A 15 -15.28 -24.35 -20.37
CA VAL A 15 -14.50 -23.12 -20.60
C VAL A 15 -14.39 -22.29 -19.31
N LEU A 16 -15.48 -22.15 -18.55
CA LEU A 16 -15.49 -21.45 -17.26
C LEU A 16 -14.59 -22.13 -16.22
N VAL A 17 -14.66 -23.46 -16.11
CA VAL A 17 -13.79 -24.24 -15.22
C VAL A 17 -12.32 -24.14 -15.66
N GLY A 18 -12.04 -24.19 -16.96
CA GLY A 18 -10.70 -24.01 -17.50
C GLY A 18 -10.09 -22.65 -17.19
N LEU A 19 -10.87 -21.56 -17.35
CA LEU A 19 -10.45 -20.21 -16.99
C LEU A 19 -10.22 -20.04 -15.48
N LEU A 20 -11.07 -20.65 -14.66
CA LEU A 20 -10.91 -20.63 -13.19
C LEU A 20 -9.62 -21.35 -12.76
N LEU A 21 -9.32 -22.51 -13.36
CA LEU A 21 -8.10 -23.27 -13.09
C LEU A 21 -6.84 -22.51 -13.57
N LEU A 22 -6.91 -21.82 -14.71
CA LEU A 22 -5.83 -20.92 -15.17
C LEU A 22 -5.61 -19.74 -14.22
N ALA A 23 -6.67 -19.17 -13.65
CA ALA A 23 -6.57 -18.11 -12.65
C ALA A 23 -6.02 -18.61 -11.29
N LEU A 24 -6.28 -19.88 -10.95
CA LEU A 24 -5.75 -20.54 -9.74
C LEU A 24 -4.31 -21.07 -9.92
N GLY A 25 -3.83 -21.18 -11.16
CA GLY A 25 -2.52 -21.73 -11.51
C GLY A 25 -1.29 -20.93 -11.03
N GLY A 26 -1.48 -19.95 -10.15
CA GLY A 26 -0.41 -19.15 -9.54
C GLY A 26 0.20 -18.18 -10.54
N ALA A 27 -0.04 -16.88 -10.35
CA ALA A 27 0.84 -15.89 -10.96
C ALA A 27 2.28 -16.25 -10.54
N PRO A 28 3.25 -16.28 -11.48
CA PRO A 28 4.64 -16.53 -11.12
C PRO A 28 5.02 -15.56 -10.01
N VAL A 29 5.75 -16.04 -9.00
CA VAL A 29 6.31 -15.19 -7.95
C VAL A 29 7.18 -14.17 -8.67
N ALA A 30 6.65 -12.97 -8.89
CA ALA A 30 7.37 -11.93 -9.58
C ALA A 30 8.52 -11.54 -8.65
N HIS A 31 9.73 -12.01 -8.97
CA HIS A 31 10.99 -11.58 -8.38
C HIS A 31 11.22 -10.12 -8.77
N ALA A 32 10.45 -9.20 -8.18
CA ALA A 32 10.29 -7.87 -8.74
C ALA A 32 11.32 -6.85 -8.21
N CYS A 33 12.18 -7.26 -7.28
CA CYS A 33 13.37 -6.49 -6.92
C CYS A 33 14.65 -7.26 -7.22
N SER A 34 15.27 -6.89 -8.34
CA SER A 34 16.65 -7.22 -8.62
C SER A 34 17.52 -6.05 -8.16
N CYS A 35 17.74 -5.95 -6.84
CA CYS A 35 18.69 -4.99 -6.31
C CYS A 35 20.11 -5.54 -6.49
N VAL A 36 21.01 -4.73 -7.05
CA VAL A 36 22.44 -4.88 -6.74
C VAL A 36 22.58 -4.35 -5.34
N GLY A 37 22.56 -5.23 -4.36
CA GLY A 37 22.60 -4.81 -2.97
C GLY A 37 24.04 -4.55 -2.52
N TYR A 38 24.15 -3.69 -1.52
CA TYR A 38 25.41 -3.28 -0.94
C TYR A 38 25.92 -4.31 0.06
N ASP A 39 27.24 -4.37 0.23
CA ASP A 39 27.78 -4.89 1.47
C ASP A 39 27.56 -3.90 2.63
N PHE A 40 27.98 -4.28 3.84
CA PHE A 40 27.75 -3.45 5.02
C PHE A 40 28.47 -2.10 4.94
N ASP A 41 29.72 -2.10 4.47
CA ASP A 41 30.53 -0.88 4.46
C ASP A 41 30.05 0.07 3.37
N GLU A 42 29.74 -0.45 2.19
CA GLU A 42 29.12 0.28 1.09
C GLU A 42 27.77 0.89 1.51
N ALA A 43 26.90 0.11 2.17
CA ALA A 43 25.62 0.62 2.64
C ALA A 43 25.80 1.77 3.64
N VAL A 44 26.83 1.71 4.48
CA VAL A 44 27.10 2.76 5.49
C VAL A 44 27.56 4.05 4.81
N GLU A 45 28.36 3.92 3.75
CA GLU A 45 28.85 5.05 2.98
C GLU A 45 27.74 5.72 2.18
N GLU A 46 26.91 4.93 1.50
CA GLU A 46 25.83 5.39 0.63
C GLU A 46 24.61 5.97 1.37
N ALA A 47 24.31 5.50 2.59
CA ALA A 47 23.16 6.01 3.35
C ALA A 47 23.41 7.44 3.86
N ASP A 48 22.50 8.37 3.58
CA ASP A 48 22.55 9.74 4.14
C ASP A 48 22.08 9.77 5.61
N LEU A 49 21.20 8.83 5.99
CA LEU A 49 20.68 8.66 7.34
C LEU A 49 20.71 7.19 7.77
N ILE A 50 21.29 6.94 8.94
CA ILE A 50 21.20 5.65 9.64
C ILE A 50 20.69 5.90 11.05
N ALA A 51 19.47 5.43 11.33
CA ALA A 51 18.78 5.76 12.56
C ALA A 51 17.81 4.65 13.02
N ASP A 52 17.58 4.53 14.32
CA ASP A 52 16.44 3.78 14.85
C ASP A 52 15.23 4.73 14.88
N VAL A 53 14.18 4.37 14.15
CA VAL A 53 12.97 5.19 14.00
C VAL A 53 11.72 4.43 14.40
N ARG A 54 10.68 5.17 14.79
CA ARG A 54 9.32 4.67 14.99
C ARG A 54 8.36 5.39 14.05
N VAL A 55 7.69 4.63 13.20
CA VAL A 55 6.66 5.15 12.30
C VAL A 55 5.42 5.53 13.10
N GLN A 56 4.91 6.74 12.95
CA GLN A 56 3.70 7.18 13.65
C GLN A 56 2.45 6.97 12.78
N HIS A 57 2.38 7.66 11.65
CA HIS A 57 1.22 7.60 10.76
C HIS A 57 1.60 7.93 9.32
N GLU A 58 0.75 7.51 8.39
CA GLU A 58 0.81 7.90 6.97
C GLU A 58 0.43 9.38 6.82
N LEU A 59 1.27 10.16 6.12
CA LEU A 59 0.98 11.54 5.74
C LEU A 59 0.19 11.56 4.42
N GLU A 60 0.73 10.90 3.42
CA GLU A 60 0.25 10.92 2.03
C GLU A 60 0.56 9.58 1.36
N ALA A 61 -0.31 9.21 0.42
CA ALA A 61 -0.12 8.08 -0.46
C ALA A 61 -0.55 8.52 -1.87
N GLU A 62 0.39 8.57 -2.79
CA GLU A 62 0.19 9.06 -4.17
C GLU A 62 0.96 8.14 -5.13
N ASP A 63 0.31 7.66 -6.18
CA ASP A 63 0.90 6.82 -7.22
C ASP A 63 1.70 5.61 -6.73
N GLY A 64 1.27 5.03 -5.60
CA GLY A 64 1.95 3.88 -4.98
C GLY A 64 3.23 4.24 -4.24
N TYR A 65 3.52 5.52 -4.04
CA TYR A 65 4.49 6.03 -3.07
C TYR A 65 3.76 6.46 -1.80
N VAL A 66 4.32 6.13 -0.65
CA VAL A 66 3.72 6.42 0.66
C VAL A 66 4.75 7.15 1.51
N THR A 67 4.35 8.30 2.06
CA THR A 67 5.16 9.06 3.00
C THR A 67 4.58 8.94 4.39
N TYR A 68 5.45 8.66 5.37
CA TYR A 68 5.11 8.55 6.77
C TYR A 68 5.73 9.68 7.58
N TYR A 69 5.08 10.03 8.67
CA TYR A 69 5.70 10.77 9.75
C TYR A 69 6.40 9.78 10.68
N ALA A 70 7.71 9.92 10.85
CA ALA A 70 8.51 9.02 11.69
C ALA A 70 9.24 9.81 12.79
N VAL A 71 9.27 9.23 13.99
CA VAL A 71 10.02 9.73 15.14
C VAL A 71 11.38 9.04 15.16
N VAL A 72 12.44 9.83 15.31
CA VAL A 72 13.83 9.34 15.30
C VAL A 72 14.31 9.22 16.73
N ASP A 73 14.51 8.00 17.22
CA ASP A 73 14.94 7.75 18.61
C ASP A 73 16.47 7.82 18.75
N ARG A 74 17.20 7.28 17.78
CA ARG A 74 18.68 7.24 17.80
C ARG A 74 19.27 7.44 16.42
N VAL A 75 20.37 8.16 16.31
CA VAL A 75 21.04 8.45 15.03
C VAL A 75 22.52 8.07 15.08
N TRP A 76 22.97 7.22 14.15
CA TRP A 76 24.39 6.92 13.92
C TRP A 76 25.01 7.83 12.85
N LYS A 77 24.24 8.18 11.82
CA LYS A 77 24.68 9.03 10.69
C LYS A 77 23.52 9.88 10.22
N GLY A 78 23.77 11.12 9.82
CA GLY A 78 22.79 12.03 9.23
C GLY A 78 22.35 13.16 10.16
N GLU A 79 21.23 13.80 9.83
CA GLU A 79 20.67 14.92 10.60
C GLU A 79 20.13 14.46 11.96
N HIS A 80 20.36 15.25 13.01
CA HIS A 80 19.85 14.99 14.37
C HIS A 80 18.44 15.57 14.58
N ALA A 81 17.55 15.37 13.62
CA ALA A 81 16.15 15.79 13.71
C ALA A 81 15.34 14.75 14.51
N ARG A 82 14.49 15.22 15.43
CA ARG A 82 13.64 14.34 16.26
C ARG A 82 12.54 13.65 15.43
N THR A 83 12.20 14.20 14.27
CA THR A 83 11.15 13.69 13.39
C THR A 83 11.51 13.90 11.93
N ILE A 84 11.11 12.97 11.07
CA ILE A 84 11.37 13.00 9.64
C ILE A 84 10.13 12.61 8.84
N ARG A 85 10.09 13.02 7.56
CA ARG A 85 9.21 12.46 6.54
C ARG A 85 9.92 11.28 5.90
N LEU A 86 9.34 10.10 6.01
CA LEU A 86 9.89 8.86 5.48
C LEU A 86 9.07 8.37 4.29
N GLY A 87 9.62 8.43 3.09
CA GLY A 87 8.98 7.92 1.88
C GLY A 87 9.44 6.52 1.49
N THR A 88 8.53 5.71 0.95
CA THR A 88 8.84 4.41 0.33
C THR A 88 7.71 3.99 -0.61
N HIS A 89 7.97 3.06 -1.53
CA HIS A 89 6.90 2.50 -2.36
C HIS A 89 5.99 1.55 -1.54
N GLU A 90 4.68 1.59 -1.83
CA GLU A 90 3.70 0.65 -1.30
C GLU A 90 3.87 -0.74 -1.91
N GLN A 91 4.29 -0.81 -3.17
CA GLN A 91 4.50 -2.11 -3.82
C GLN A 91 5.89 -2.63 -3.49
N THR A 92 5.95 -3.80 -2.86
CA THR A 92 7.21 -4.52 -2.63
C THR A 92 7.90 -4.89 -3.94
N THR A 93 7.12 -4.99 -5.03
CA THR A 93 7.62 -5.20 -6.38
C THR A 93 8.38 -4.00 -6.95
N ALA A 94 8.23 -2.81 -6.36
CA ALA A 94 9.01 -1.60 -6.68
C ALA A 94 10.12 -1.35 -5.64
N CYS A 95 10.47 -2.39 -4.88
CA CYS A 95 11.47 -2.38 -3.80
C CYS A 95 11.08 -1.52 -2.62
N GLY A 96 9.83 -1.08 -2.58
CA GLY A 96 9.29 -0.41 -1.41
C GLY A 96 9.18 -1.32 -0.21
N LEU A 97 9.24 -0.72 0.98
CA LEU A 97 9.02 -1.44 2.24
C LEU A 97 7.54 -1.85 2.43
N GLY A 98 6.66 -1.40 1.54
CA GLY A 98 5.24 -1.65 1.62
C GLY A 98 4.51 -0.70 2.57
N ARG A 99 3.30 -1.09 2.97
CA ARG A 99 2.59 -0.38 4.03
C ARG A 99 3.20 -0.71 5.38
N ILE A 100 3.76 0.29 6.05
CA ILE A 100 4.34 0.15 7.38
C ILE A 100 3.26 0.46 8.42
N PRO A 101 2.92 -0.48 9.33
CA PRO A 101 1.95 -0.20 10.37
C PRO A 101 2.40 0.95 11.30
N PRO A 102 1.47 1.76 11.81
CA PRO A 102 1.72 2.68 12.92
C PRO A 102 2.45 1.99 14.09
N ASP A 103 3.30 2.74 14.78
CA ASP A 103 4.17 2.34 15.89
C ASP A 103 5.25 1.29 15.56
N SER A 104 5.40 0.89 14.29
CA SER A 104 6.49 0.01 13.88
C SER A 104 7.86 0.65 14.13
N ARG A 105 8.77 -0.10 14.73
CA ARG A 105 10.16 0.32 14.96
C ARG A 105 11.08 -0.31 13.92
N LEU A 106 11.91 0.50 13.30
CA LEU A 106 12.79 0.09 12.20
C LEU A 106 14.18 0.70 12.40
N ARG A 107 15.22 -0.03 12.02
CA ARG A 107 16.53 0.58 11.75
C ARG A 107 16.54 1.04 10.30
N LEU A 108 16.43 2.33 10.12
CA LEU A 108 16.34 2.99 8.83
C LEU A 108 17.73 3.19 8.22
N TRP A 109 17.86 2.85 6.95
CA TRP A 109 18.98 3.20 6.06
C TRP A 109 18.36 3.96 4.90
N ALA A 110 18.54 5.28 4.87
CA ALA A 110 17.79 6.15 3.97
C ALA A 110 18.66 7.15 3.23
N TYR A 111 18.14 7.60 2.10
CA TYR A 111 18.71 8.64 1.25
C TYR A 111 17.87 9.91 1.35
N GLY A 112 18.52 11.06 1.30
CA GLY A 112 17.87 12.37 1.38
C GLY A 112 18.47 13.28 2.45
N GLY A 113 17.71 14.28 2.88
CA GLY A 113 18.16 15.33 3.79
C GLY A 113 17.04 16.31 4.15
N ASP A 114 17.36 17.29 4.99
CA ASP A 114 16.45 18.36 5.42
C ASP A 114 15.11 17.83 5.96
N GLY A 115 15.19 16.80 6.82
CA GLY A 115 14.03 16.12 7.39
C GLY A 115 13.19 15.28 6.42
N SER A 116 13.58 15.13 5.15
CA SER A 116 12.87 14.33 4.14
C SER A 116 13.75 13.23 3.60
N TYR A 117 13.36 11.99 3.87
CA TYR A 117 14.14 10.79 3.58
C TYR A 117 13.32 9.76 2.82
N SER A 118 13.99 8.95 2.01
CA SER A 118 13.39 7.84 1.29
C SER A 118 14.17 6.55 1.54
N THR A 119 13.47 5.42 1.52
CA THR A 119 14.08 4.10 1.75
C THR A 119 13.43 3.05 0.86
N ASN A 120 14.17 1.99 0.60
CA ASN A 120 13.71 0.82 -0.13
C ASN A 120 14.46 -0.43 0.38
N TRP A 121 14.05 -1.63 -0.04
CA TRP A 121 14.72 -2.88 0.31
C TRP A 121 16.15 -2.99 -0.24
N CYS A 122 16.49 -2.24 -1.29
CA CYS A 122 17.84 -2.22 -1.86
C CYS A 122 18.84 -1.40 -1.03
N ALA A 123 18.35 -0.47 -0.21
CA ALA A 123 19.17 0.38 0.66
C ALA A 123 19.82 -0.40 1.82
N LEU A 124 19.29 -1.59 2.11
CA LEU A 124 19.77 -2.41 3.21
C LEU A 124 20.99 -3.23 2.78
N PRO A 125 21.97 -3.43 3.67
CA PRO A 125 23.09 -4.31 3.37
C PRO A 125 22.58 -5.75 3.18
N GLN A 126 23.05 -6.43 2.12
CA GLN A 126 22.61 -7.80 1.82
C GLN A 126 23.07 -8.83 2.85
N LYS A 127 24.25 -8.60 3.42
CA LYS A 127 24.88 -9.46 4.41
C LYS A 127 25.20 -8.64 5.65
N PRO A 128 24.17 -8.22 6.41
CA PRO A 128 24.40 -7.48 7.63
C PRO A 128 25.20 -8.36 8.62
N PRO A 129 26.07 -7.75 9.45
CA PRO A 129 26.69 -8.46 10.55
C PRO A 129 25.62 -8.98 11.54
N SER A 130 25.95 -10.01 12.33
CA SER A 130 25.03 -10.62 13.28
C SER A 130 24.50 -9.64 14.34
N ASP A 131 25.34 -8.68 14.73
CA ASP A 131 24.96 -7.53 15.53
C ASP A 131 25.22 -6.23 14.75
N VAL A 132 24.22 -5.81 13.99
CA VAL A 132 24.25 -4.55 13.23
C VAL A 132 24.48 -3.34 14.13
N ARG A 133 24.02 -3.36 15.39
CA ARG A 133 24.19 -2.21 16.28
C ARG A 133 25.64 -2.09 16.70
N ALA A 134 26.25 -3.19 17.16
CA ALA A 134 27.65 -3.20 17.55
C ALA A 134 28.55 -2.79 16.37
N ALA A 135 28.28 -3.31 15.16
CA ALA A 135 29.05 -2.95 13.97
C ALA A 135 28.91 -1.47 13.56
N LEU A 136 27.69 -0.91 13.64
CA LEU A 136 27.49 0.52 13.41
C LEU A 136 28.19 1.36 14.49
N THR A 137 28.12 0.96 15.75
CA THR A 137 28.79 1.66 16.86
C THR A 137 30.32 1.60 16.74
N GLU A 138 30.87 0.47 16.32
CA GLU A 138 32.31 0.33 16.04
C GLU A 138 32.75 1.25 14.90
N LYS A 139 31.96 1.34 13.83
CA LYS A 139 32.31 2.11 12.62
C LYS A 139 32.04 3.61 12.73
N LEU A 140 30.93 4.00 13.35
CA LEU A 140 30.43 5.38 13.37
C LEU A 140 30.45 6.02 14.77
N GLY A 141 30.72 5.24 15.82
CA GLY A 141 30.62 5.68 17.21
C GLY A 141 29.22 5.44 17.81
N GLU A 142 29.08 5.78 19.09
CA GLU A 142 27.80 5.68 19.80
C GLU A 142 26.72 6.53 19.13
N PRO A 143 25.50 6.01 18.94
CA PRO A 143 24.44 6.80 18.36
C PRO A 143 24.03 7.94 19.30
N THR A 144 23.68 9.07 18.71
CA THR A 144 23.07 10.16 19.47
C THR A 144 21.66 9.75 19.88
N ASP A 145 21.38 9.70 21.18
CA ASP A 145 20.04 9.43 21.71
C ASP A 145 19.21 10.72 21.71
N LEU A 146 18.11 10.71 20.97
CA LEU A 146 17.20 11.85 20.84
C LEU A 146 15.93 11.68 21.68
N THR A 147 15.83 10.62 22.50
CA THR A 147 14.59 10.31 23.23
C THR A 147 14.20 11.36 24.27
N ASP A 148 15.19 12.08 24.81
CA ASP A 148 15.00 13.18 25.76
C ASP A 148 14.58 14.51 25.10
N ILE A 149 14.72 14.61 23.77
CA ILE A 149 14.27 15.79 23.03
C ILE A 149 12.75 15.69 22.85
N PRO A 150 11.98 16.71 23.30
CA PRO A 150 10.54 16.74 23.10
C PRO A 150 10.20 16.60 21.62
N LEU A 151 9.15 15.83 21.32
CA LEU A 151 8.63 15.76 19.96
C LEU A 151 8.17 17.17 19.53
N PRO A 152 8.54 17.64 18.33
CA PRO A 152 7.91 18.80 17.73
C PRO A 152 6.40 18.62 17.75
N VAL A 153 5.66 19.72 17.94
CA VAL A 153 4.20 19.69 17.83
C VAL A 153 3.87 19.19 16.44
N GLU A 154 3.22 18.02 16.38
CA GLU A 154 2.82 17.40 15.12
C GLU A 154 1.98 18.44 14.36
N PRO A 155 2.31 18.74 13.08
CA PRO A 155 1.48 19.63 12.30
C PRO A 155 0.05 19.08 12.32
N GLU A 156 -0.91 19.95 12.62
CA GLU A 156 -2.32 19.56 12.76
C GLU A 156 -2.72 18.76 11.52
N ARG A 157 -3.07 17.49 11.73
CA ARG A 157 -3.51 16.63 10.63
C ARG A 157 -4.76 17.26 10.04
N VAL A 158 -4.63 17.83 8.86
CA VAL A 158 -5.78 18.22 8.07
C VAL A 158 -6.56 16.94 7.80
N PRO A 159 -7.80 16.80 8.32
CA PRO A 159 -8.58 15.59 8.11
C PRO A 159 -8.70 15.37 6.61
N ARG A 160 -8.15 14.26 6.11
CA ARG A 160 -8.30 13.91 4.69
C ARG A 160 -9.82 13.83 4.45
N PRO A 161 -10.39 14.64 3.52
CA PRO A 161 -11.82 14.58 3.26
C PRO A 161 -12.17 13.12 2.96
N PRO A 162 -13.30 12.61 3.45
CA PRO A 162 -13.66 11.22 3.25
C PRO A 162 -13.56 10.93 1.75
N SER A 163 -12.62 10.06 1.37
CA SER A 163 -12.45 9.62 -0.01
C SER A 163 -13.58 8.66 -0.30
N TRP A 164 -14.81 9.17 -0.34
CA TRP A 164 -15.91 8.41 -0.88
C TRP A 164 -15.49 8.06 -2.29
N PRO A 165 -15.32 6.77 -2.56
CA PRO A 165 -14.87 6.39 -3.86
C PRO A 165 -15.88 6.92 -4.88
N LEU A 166 -15.41 7.51 -5.97
CA LEU A 166 -16.30 7.97 -7.04
C LEU A 166 -17.24 6.84 -7.51
N TYR A 167 -16.81 5.58 -7.35
CA TYR A 167 -17.67 4.41 -7.58
C TYR A 167 -18.85 4.31 -6.60
N ALA A 168 -18.76 4.76 -5.34
CA ALA A 168 -19.90 4.77 -4.42
C ALA A 168 -20.98 5.75 -4.89
N VAL A 169 -20.58 6.92 -5.40
CA VAL A 169 -21.50 7.85 -6.08
C VAL A 169 -22.12 7.17 -7.30
N GLY A 170 -21.30 6.47 -8.11
CA GLY A 170 -21.76 5.68 -9.25
C GLY A 170 -22.77 4.58 -8.87
N VAL A 171 -22.49 3.79 -7.84
CA VAL A 171 -23.35 2.68 -7.37
C VAL A 171 -24.69 3.22 -6.87
N VAL A 172 -24.70 4.31 -6.11
CA VAL A 172 -25.94 4.94 -5.63
C VAL A 172 -26.78 5.46 -6.81
N LEU A 173 -26.14 6.06 -7.82
CA LEU A 173 -26.83 6.53 -9.03
C LEU A 173 -27.41 5.36 -9.83
N VAL A 174 -26.63 4.31 -10.09
CA VAL A 174 -27.09 3.10 -10.82
C VAL A 174 -28.24 2.42 -10.07
N ALA A 175 -28.14 2.29 -8.74
CA ALA A 175 -29.20 1.72 -7.90
C ALA A 175 -30.49 2.54 -7.93
N ARG A 176 -30.39 3.89 -7.96
CA ARG A 176 -31.58 4.75 -8.12
C ARG A 176 -32.22 4.60 -9.49
N VAL A 177 -31.42 4.57 -10.56
CA VAL A 177 -31.94 4.43 -11.94
C VAL A 177 -32.63 3.09 -12.12
N SER A 178 -32.04 1.99 -11.63
CA SER A 178 -32.66 0.66 -11.71
C SER A 178 -33.95 0.56 -10.91
N MET A 179 -34.01 1.14 -9.69
CA MET A 179 -35.26 1.19 -8.91
C MET A 179 -36.37 1.97 -9.63
N GLN A 180 -36.05 3.05 -10.35
CA GLN A 180 -37.05 3.81 -11.11
C GLN A 180 -37.56 3.02 -12.32
N ALA A 181 -36.67 2.30 -13.03
CA ALA A 181 -37.06 1.44 -14.14
C ALA A 181 -38.01 0.31 -13.70
N VAL A 182 -37.73 -0.33 -12.55
CA VAL A 182 -38.60 -1.38 -11.99
C VAL A 182 -39.99 -0.82 -11.61
N ARG A 183 -40.05 0.37 -11.01
CA ARG A 183 -41.33 1.03 -10.68
C ARG A 183 -42.15 1.34 -11.93
N ALA A 184 -41.52 1.89 -12.98
CA ALA A 184 -42.20 2.17 -14.25
C ALA A 184 -42.76 0.91 -14.91
N ALA A 185 -41.99 -0.19 -14.91
CA ALA A 185 -42.43 -1.48 -15.42
C ALA A 185 -43.63 -2.05 -14.64
N ALA A 186 -43.59 -1.99 -13.30
CA ALA A 186 -44.67 -2.47 -12.45
C ALA A 186 -45.98 -1.69 -12.68
N VAL A 187 -45.91 -0.36 -12.83
CA VAL A 187 -47.07 0.48 -13.16
C VAL A 187 -47.64 0.14 -14.54
N GLY A 188 -46.77 -0.07 -15.54
CA GLY A 188 -47.19 -0.46 -16.89
C GLY A 188 -47.94 -1.80 -16.92
N VAL A 189 -47.43 -2.81 -16.20
CA VAL A 189 -48.09 -4.12 -16.06
C VAL A 189 -49.45 -4.00 -15.35
N GLY A 190 -49.52 -3.23 -14.26
CA GLY A 190 -50.76 -2.99 -13.53
C GLY A 190 -51.85 -2.34 -14.40
N LEU A 191 -51.50 -1.32 -15.19
CA LEU A 191 -52.43 -0.66 -16.11
C LEU A 191 -52.93 -1.59 -17.23
N ALA A 192 -52.06 -2.44 -17.77
CA ALA A 192 -52.42 -3.42 -18.80
C ALA A 192 -53.42 -4.47 -18.27
N LEU A 193 -53.18 -4.98 -17.05
CA LEU A 193 -54.08 -5.92 -16.39
C LEU A 193 -55.44 -5.30 -16.07
N HIS A 194 -55.47 -4.05 -15.61
CA HIS A 194 -56.72 -3.34 -15.29
C HIS A 194 -57.57 -3.02 -16.53
N ARG A 195 -56.95 -2.74 -17.68
CA ARG A 195 -57.69 -2.58 -18.95
C ARG A 195 -58.33 -3.90 -19.41
N ARG A 196 -57.64 -5.03 -19.21
CA ARG A 196 -58.12 -6.34 -19.62
C ARG A 196 -59.30 -6.85 -18.79
N SER A 197 -59.43 -6.44 -17.53
CA SER A 197 -60.55 -6.85 -16.67
C SER A 197 -61.85 -6.07 -16.89
N ARG A 198 -61.78 -4.96 -17.66
CA ARG A 198 -62.93 -4.08 -17.94
C ARG A 198 -63.54 -4.24 -19.33
N GLY A 199 -62.93 -5.04 -20.21
CA GLY A 199 -63.44 -5.35 -21.55
C GLY A 199 -63.83 -6.81 -21.62
#